data_AF-A0A834M3B5-F1
#
_entry.id   AF-A0A834M3B5-F1
#
_cell.length_a   1.000
_cell.length_b   1.000
_cell.length_c   1.000
_cell.angle_alpha   90.00
_cell.angle_beta   90.00
_cell.angle_gamma   90.00
#
_symmetry.space_group_name_H-M   'P 1'
#
loop_
_entity.id
_entity.type
_entity.pdbx_description
1 polymer ?
#
loop_
_entity_poly.entity_id
_entity_poly.type
_entity_poly.pdbx_seq_one_letter_code
_entity_poly.pdbx_strand_id
1 'polypeptide(L)'
;MSKMREDPGPVPERWLHCPRKAKQLIMGKFMALKTPLNAAFDSQVPSYCRFHPKMFFDICKKNKINFGLWIDLTNTSRFYDKREIEEYGCKYVKLKCRGHGETPSERQTDDFIALVRNFISQHPLESIAVHCTHGFNRTGFLIISYLIREMDFSVESALQEFAMARPVGIYKADYIMELYRRYDDVKEMPPAPDLPDWCTESDDTNGNDDRGASTSSIGNGNDNMGLPFLPGVTSVYAFNEQQKKLALQKKIQEMCGWRSKGFPGSQPVSMSSKNITLLSKHPYRVSWKADGTRYMMLIDGEDEVYLFDRDNRVFKVENLRFLHLKNLQVHLRDTLLDGEMVIDKVNGTDIPRYLAYDIIMLNGSKVGQMPFYPDRLGYLETEIIRPRYIAMQQGIINKSIEPFSVRKKEFWPINQARNLLGEKFAKSLSHEPDGLIFQPSKEPYVAGRCDMVLKWKPLDMNSVDFRLRVVTKGGTGLITQKVCELYVGQLDTHYATMDYKKAFKDLDGKIVECKYENRKWVFMRERTDKSFPNSYATAEAVYDSIKNPITKEYLLQHTETDADRMPHPSKRARR
;
A
#
# COMPACT_ATOMS: atom_id res chain seq x y z
N MET A 1 -29.37 -29.54 -22.90
CA MET A 1 -29.74 -28.52 -21.88
C MET A 1 -28.51 -28.24 -21.04
N SER A 2 -27.81 -27.13 -21.31
CA SER A 2 -26.66 -26.70 -20.51
C SER A 2 -27.16 -26.23 -19.15
N LYS A 3 -26.76 -26.89 -18.06
CA LYS A 3 -26.99 -26.39 -16.69
C LYS A 3 -26.51 -24.95 -16.64
N MET A 4 -27.41 -24.00 -16.35
CA MET A 4 -27.03 -22.65 -15.96
C MET A 4 -26.01 -22.77 -14.83
N ARG A 5 -24.77 -22.33 -15.07
CA ARG A 5 -23.75 -22.28 -14.02
C ARG A 5 -24.20 -21.21 -13.03
N GLU A 6 -24.63 -21.61 -11.85
CA GLU A 6 -24.87 -20.70 -10.74
C GLU A 6 -23.60 -19.87 -10.51
N ASP A 7 -23.76 -18.55 -10.41
CA ASP A 7 -22.66 -17.63 -10.14
C ASP A 7 -22.09 -17.94 -8.73
N PRO A 8 -20.81 -18.36 -8.60
CA PRO A 8 -20.23 -18.72 -7.31
C PRO A 8 -19.92 -17.51 -6.42
N GLY A 9 -20.19 -16.29 -6.89
CA GLY A 9 -19.85 -15.03 -6.25
C GLY A 9 -18.36 -14.69 -6.40
N PRO A 10 -17.90 -13.58 -5.80
CA PRO A 10 -16.53 -13.11 -6.00
C PRO A 10 -15.49 -14.02 -5.34
N VAL A 11 -14.30 -14.15 -5.93
CA VAL A 11 -13.13 -14.73 -5.27
C VAL A 11 -12.83 -13.96 -3.97
N PRO A 12 -12.47 -14.63 -2.85
CA PRO A 12 -12.13 -13.90 -1.62
C PRO A 12 -10.98 -12.90 -1.85
N GLU A 13 -11.08 -11.70 -1.26
CA GLU A 13 -10.02 -10.70 -1.32
C GLU A 13 -8.68 -11.28 -0.86
N ARG A 14 -7.59 -10.87 -1.51
CA ARG A 14 -6.21 -11.29 -1.17
C ARG A 14 -6.00 -12.81 -1.26
N TRP A 15 -6.87 -13.54 -1.94
CA TRP A 15 -6.78 -15.00 -2.07
C TRP A 15 -5.86 -15.45 -3.20
N LEU A 16 -5.81 -14.70 -4.31
CA LEU A 16 -5.08 -15.09 -5.52
C LEU A 16 -3.61 -15.38 -5.21
N HIS A 17 -2.94 -14.42 -4.58
CA HIS A 17 -1.51 -14.49 -4.27
C HIS A 17 -1.21 -15.09 -2.88
N CYS A 18 -2.23 -15.39 -2.08
CA CYS A 18 -2.07 -16.14 -0.84
C CYS A 18 -1.46 -17.53 -1.14
N PRO A 19 -0.38 -17.96 -0.45
CA PRO A 19 0.25 -19.24 -0.73
C PRO A 19 -0.71 -20.40 -0.44
N ARG A 20 -0.73 -21.43 -1.28
CA ARG A 20 -1.73 -22.52 -1.21
C ARG A 20 -1.76 -23.25 0.14
N LYS A 21 -0.58 -23.62 0.66
CA LYS A 21 -0.42 -24.43 1.88
C LYS A 21 0.87 -24.11 2.65
N ALA A 22 0.99 -24.58 3.88
CA ALA A 22 2.22 -24.56 4.66
C ALA A 22 3.36 -25.27 3.91
N LYS A 23 4.60 -24.81 4.16
CA LYS A 23 5.81 -25.36 3.55
C LYS A 23 6.05 -26.79 4.03
N GLN A 24 5.80 -27.04 5.32
CA GLN A 24 5.90 -28.35 5.96
C GLN A 24 4.70 -28.62 6.89
N LEU A 25 4.61 -29.85 7.39
CA LEU A 25 3.68 -30.19 8.45
C LEU A 25 4.13 -29.55 9.77
N ILE A 26 3.23 -28.85 10.43
CA ILE A 26 3.41 -28.29 11.77
C ILE A 26 3.40 -29.47 12.75
N MET A 27 4.49 -29.66 13.50
CA MET A 27 4.68 -30.80 14.39
C MET A 27 4.38 -32.17 13.76
N GLY A 28 4.66 -32.32 12.46
CA GLY A 28 4.41 -33.56 11.72
C GLY A 28 2.93 -33.95 11.61
N LYS A 29 1.99 -33.06 11.99
CA LYS A 29 0.56 -33.37 12.09
C LYS A 29 -0.34 -32.44 11.30
N PHE A 30 -0.11 -31.13 11.34
CA PHE A 30 -1.04 -30.18 10.73
C PHE A 30 -0.52 -29.58 9.43
N MET A 31 -1.41 -29.45 8.46
CA MET A 31 -1.19 -28.69 7.23
C MET A 31 -2.15 -27.51 7.19
N ALA A 32 -1.64 -26.32 7.46
CA ALA A 32 -2.39 -25.08 7.27
C ALA A 32 -2.47 -24.73 5.79
N LEU A 33 -3.67 -24.44 5.27
CA LEU A 33 -3.85 -24.08 3.86
C LEU A 33 -4.88 -22.97 3.67
N LYS A 34 -4.84 -22.28 2.53
CA LYS A 34 -5.90 -21.34 2.13
C LYS A 34 -7.10 -22.13 1.63
N THR A 35 -8.32 -21.59 1.73
CA THR A 35 -9.50 -22.33 1.23
C THR A 35 -9.31 -22.69 -0.25
N PRO A 36 -9.46 -23.95 -0.68
CA PRO A 36 -9.49 -24.25 -2.10
C PRO A 36 -10.77 -23.66 -2.72
N LEU A 37 -10.74 -23.44 -4.03
CA LEU A 37 -11.89 -23.02 -4.82
C LEU A 37 -12.17 -24.09 -5.88
N ASN A 38 -13.43 -24.45 -6.10
CA ASN A 38 -13.82 -25.40 -7.14
C ASN A 38 -13.82 -24.76 -8.54
N ALA A 39 -14.08 -25.57 -9.56
CA ALA A 39 -14.02 -25.16 -10.97
C ALA A 39 -15.01 -24.03 -11.34
N ALA A 40 -15.99 -23.71 -10.50
CA ALA A 40 -16.91 -22.60 -10.76
C ALA A 40 -16.18 -21.24 -10.76
N PHE A 41 -15.10 -21.11 -9.99
CA PHE A 41 -14.30 -19.88 -9.89
C PHE A 41 -13.25 -19.74 -11.01
N ASP A 42 -13.09 -20.73 -11.90
CA ASP A 42 -12.01 -20.77 -12.89
C ASP A 42 -12.03 -19.61 -13.89
N SER A 43 -13.19 -19.00 -14.13
CA SER A 43 -13.33 -17.80 -14.97
C SER A 43 -12.84 -16.53 -14.27
N GLN A 44 -12.84 -16.49 -12.94
CA GLN A 44 -12.38 -15.36 -12.11
C GLN A 44 -10.92 -15.54 -11.64
N VAL A 45 -10.38 -16.76 -11.71
CA VAL A 45 -9.05 -17.11 -11.18
C VAL A 45 -8.11 -17.50 -12.32
N PRO A 46 -7.01 -16.75 -12.55
CA PRO A 46 -5.97 -17.12 -13.50
C PRO A 46 -5.46 -18.54 -13.23
N SER A 47 -5.16 -19.30 -14.29
CA SER A 47 -4.78 -20.72 -14.20
C SER A 47 -3.65 -20.98 -13.20
N TYR A 48 -2.64 -20.10 -13.14
CA TYR A 48 -1.51 -20.22 -12.23
C TYR A 48 -1.86 -19.99 -10.74
N CYS A 49 -2.96 -19.28 -10.44
CA CYS A 49 -3.46 -19.04 -9.09
C CYS A 49 -4.47 -20.10 -8.62
N ARG A 50 -4.96 -20.97 -9.51
CA ARG A 50 -5.99 -21.98 -9.18
C ARG A 50 -5.50 -22.93 -8.09
N PHE A 51 -6.43 -23.33 -7.23
CA PHE A 51 -6.17 -24.27 -6.15
C PHE A 51 -7.45 -25.04 -5.84
N HIS A 52 -7.65 -26.13 -6.58
CA HIS A 52 -8.77 -27.06 -6.38
C HIS A 52 -8.43 -28.08 -5.28
N PRO A 53 -9.43 -28.67 -4.60
CA PRO A 53 -9.20 -29.73 -3.61
C PRO A 53 -8.34 -30.88 -4.15
N LYS A 54 -8.60 -31.32 -5.39
CA LYS A 54 -7.80 -32.36 -6.07
C LYS A 54 -6.30 -32.04 -6.12
N MET A 55 -5.93 -30.79 -6.42
CA MET A 55 -4.52 -30.38 -6.48
C MET A 55 -3.81 -30.60 -5.14
N PHE A 56 -4.50 -30.43 -4.02
CA PHE A 56 -3.94 -30.70 -2.70
C PHE A 56 -3.65 -32.19 -2.51
N PHE A 57 -4.62 -33.07 -2.78
CA PHE A 57 -4.43 -34.51 -2.61
C PHE A 57 -3.39 -35.10 -3.57
N ASP A 58 -3.30 -34.58 -4.80
CA ASP A 58 -2.25 -34.98 -5.76
C ASP A 58 -0.85 -34.66 -5.21
N ILE A 59 -0.67 -33.47 -4.61
CA ILE A 59 0.59 -33.08 -3.94
C ILE A 59 0.87 -33.98 -2.73
N CYS A 60 -0.15 -34.33 -1.95
CA CYS A 60 0.00 -35.17 -0.76
C CYS A 60 0.41 -36.60 -1.12
N LYS A 61 -0.21 -37.18 -2.16
CA LYS A 61 0.13 -38.49 -2.70
C LYS A 61 1.59 -38.53 -3.19
N LYS A 62 2.05 -37.49 -3.89
CA LYS A 62 3.44 -37.38 -4.36
C LYS A 62 4.44 -37.34 -3.19
N ASN A 63 4.09 -36.66 -2.10
CA ASN A 63 4.93 -36.54 -0.91
C ASN A 63 4.73 -37.67 0.12
N LYS A 64 3.92 -38.69 -0.20
CA LYS A 64 3.59 -39.81 0.69
C LYS A 64 3.03 -39.38 2.06
N ILE A 65 2.23 -38.31 2.08
CA ILE A 65 1.54 -37.83 3.29
C ILE A 65 0.07 -38.23 3.19
N ASN A 66 -0.42 -38.98 4.18
CA ASN A 66 -1.83 -39.35 4.27
C ASN A 66 -2.60 -38.33 5.11
N PHE A 67 -3.74 -37.84 4.61
CA PHE A 67 -4.61 -36.90 5.31
C PHE A 67 -5.96 -37.55 5.58
N GLY A 68 -6.32 -37.66 6.85
CA GLY A 68 -7.58 -38.29 7.26
C GLY A 68 -8.62 -37.34 7.83
N LEU A 69 -8.23 -36.10 8.15
CA LEU A 69 -9.15 -35.09 8.68
C LEU A 69 -8.95 -33.76 7.96
N TRP A 70 -10.06 -33.16 7.55
CA TRP A 70 -10.14 -31.85 6.92
C TRP A 70 -11.04 -30.93 7.73
N ILE A 71 -10.46 -29.87 8.28
CA ILE A 71 -11.15 -28.90 9.14
C ILE A 71 -11.34 -27.57 8.39
N ASP A 72 -12.59 -27.25 8.08
CA ASP A 72 -12.99 -25.99 7.44
C ASP A 72 -13.50 -24.98 8.48
N LEU A 73 -12.78 -23.87 8.63
CA LEU A 73 -13.06 -22.78 9.58
C LEU A 73 -13.79 -21.59 8.93
N THR A 74 -14.16 -21.70 7.65
CA THR A 74 -14.86 -20.64 6.92
C THR A 74 -16.35 -20.58 7.32
N ASN A 75 -16.93 -19.38 7.28
CA ASN A 75 -18.35 -19.17 7.58
C ASN A 75 -19.27 -19.35 6.35
N THR A 76 -18.77 -19.95 5.27
CA THR A 76 -19.52 -20.17 4.03
C THR A 76 -19.20 -21.53 3.45
N SER A 77 -20.11 -22.12 2.69
CA SER A 77 -19.88 -23.41 2.00
C SER A 77 -19.81 -23.25 0.48
N ARG A 78 -19.62 -22.01 -0.02
CA ARG A 78 -19.66 -21.71 -1.46
C ARG A 78 -18.37 -22.07 -2.23
N PHE A 79 -17.28 -22.34 -1.51
CA PHE A 79 -15.95 -22.40 -2.13
C PHE A 79 -15.66 -23.71 -2.87
N TYR A 80 -16.08 -24.83 -2.29
CA TYR A 80 -15.92 -26.16 -2.87
C TYR A 80 -16.91 -27.12 -2.23
N ASP A 81 -17.13 -28.27 -2.86
CA ASP A 81 -18.03 -29.28 -2.32
C ASP A 81 -17.27 -30.20 -1.35
N LYS A 82 -17.83 -30.45 -0.16
CA LYS A 82 -17.24 -31.37 0.82
C LYS A 82 -17.06 -32.79 0.26
N ARG A 83 -17.88 -33.20 -0.71
CA ARG A 83 -17.77 -34.51 -1.38
C ARG A 83 -16.44 -34.68 -2.08
N GLU A 84 -15.86 -33.60 -2.62
CA GLU A 84 -14.53 -33.62 -3.25
C GLU A 84 -13.41 -33.95 -2.26
N ILE A 85 -13.64 -33.79 -0.95
CA ILE A 85 -12.71 -34.15 0.13
C ILE A 85 -12.96 -35.60 0.57
N GLU A 86 -14.23 -35.95 0.78
CA GLU A 86 -14.67 -37.27 1.24
C GLU A 86 -14.31 -38.38 0.21
N GLU A 87 -14.31 -38.09 -1.09
CA GLU A 87 -13.87 -39.00 -2.16
C GLU A 87 -12.42 -39.48 -2.04
N TYR A 88 -11.55 -38.73 -1.36
CA TYR A 88 -10.17 -39.13 -1.08
C TYR A 88 -10.02 -39.89 0.25
N GLY A 89 -11.13 -40.29 0.89
CA GLY A 89 -11.13 -40.99 2.18
C GLY A 89 -10.82 -40.07 3.37
N CYS A 90 -10.89 -38.75 3.19
CA CYS A 90 -10.61 -37.77 4.23
C CYS A 90 -11.89 -37.26 4.88
N LYS A 91 -12.01 -37.34 6.21
CA LYS A 91 -13.19 -36.91 6.96
C LYS A 91 -13.29 -35.38 6.94
N TYR A 92 -14.41 -34.86 6.45
CA TYR A 92 -14.67 -33.42 6.43
C TYR A 92 -15.42 -32.96 7.68
N VAL A 93 -14.91 -31.93 8.35
CA VAL A 93 -15.55 -31.27 9.50
C VAL A 93 -15.55 -29.76 9.32
N LYS A 94 -16.72 -29.13 9.46
CA LYS A 94 -16.87 -27.67 9.40
C LYS A 94 -17.07 -27.09 10.80
N LEU A 95 -16.10 -26.34 11.29
CA LEU A 95 -16.19 -25.61 12.55
C LEU A 95 -16.44 -24.13 12.24
N LYS A 96 -17.71 -23.72 12.23
CA LYS A 96 -18.10 -22.36 11.87
C LYS A 96 -17.62 -21.36 12.93
N CYS A 97 -16.57 -20.62 12.61
CA CYS A 97 -16.16 -19.45 13.37
C CYS A 97 -16.85 -18.19 12.82
N ARG A 98 -17.40 -17.33 13.70
CA ARG A 98 -18.04 -16.04 13.32
C ARG A 98 -17.06 -15.21 12.48
N GLY A 99 -17.57 -14.52 11.45
CA GLY A 99 -16.74 -13.83 10.45
C GLY A 99 -16.23 -12.45 10.90
N HIS A 100 -15.08 -12.03 10.36
CA HIS A 100 -14.47 -10.68 10.40
C HIS A 100 -14.17 -10.06 11.78
N GLY A 101 -12.91 -10.18 12.22
CA GLY A 101 -12.33 -9.33 13.27
C GLY A 101 -12.48 -9.84 14.71
N GLU A 102 -13.00 -11.06 14.89
CA GLU A 102 -13.08 -11.72 16.19
C GLU A 102 -12.16 -12.95 16.19
N THR A 103 -11.51 -13.20 17.33
CA THR A 103 -10.73 -14.40 17.62
C THR A 103 -11.67 -15.58 17.96
N PRO A 104 -11.26 -16.85 17.73
CA PRO A 104 -12.07 -18.00 18.14
C PRO A 104 -12.36 -17.97 19.65
N SER A 105 -13.63 -18.15 20.04
CA SER A 105 -14.04 -18.23 21.46
C SER A 105 -13.41 -19.43 22.17
N GLU A 106 -13.33 -19.41 23.50
CA GLU A 106 -12.82 -20.55 24.30
C GLU A 106 -13.53 -21.86 23.95
N ARG A 107 -14.86 -21.85 23.86
CA ARG A 107 -15.64 -23.02 23.46
C ARG A 107 -15.24 -23.57 22.09
N GLN A 108 -15.00 -22.69 21.11
CA GLN A 108 -14.56 -23.13 19.78
C GLN A 108 -13.14 -23.70 19.80
N THR A 109 -12.29 -23.15 20.66
CA THR A 109 -10.95 -23.70 20.90
C THR A 109 -11.03 -25.09 21.56
N ASP A 110 -11.89 -25.27 22.55
CA ASP A 110 -12.14 -26.57 23.19
C ASP A 110 -12.66 -27.61 22.19
N ASP A 111 -13.66 -27.23 21.39
CA ASP A 111 -14.25 -28.11 20.37
C ASP A 111 -13.20 -28.53 19.33
N PHE A 112 -12.34 -27.60 18.91
CA PHE A 112 -11.23 -27.90 17.99
C PHE A 112 -10.22 -28.87 18.62
N ILE A 113 -9.80 -28.61 19.87
CA ILE A 113 -8.81 -29.43 20.57
C ILE A 113 -9.35 -30.84 20.80
N ALA A 114 -10.59 -30.97 21.28
CA ALA A 114 -11.23 -32.26 21.49
C ALA A 114 -11.35 -33.06 20.19
N LEU A 115 -11.74 -32.40 19.09
CA LEU A 115 -11.81 -33.03 17.77
C LEU A 115 -10.45 -33.56 17.31
N VAL A 116 -9.42 -32.73 17.40
CA VAL A 116 -8.05 -33.07 16.95
C VAL A 116 -7.47 -34.19 17.82
N ARG A 117 -7.60 -34.10 19.14
CA ARG A 117 -7.13 -35.11 20.08
C ARG A 117 -7.77 -36.47 19.83
N ASN A 118 -9.09 -36.50 19.67
CA ASN A 118 -9.83 -37.73 19.37
C ASN A 118 -9.45 -38.33 18.01
N PHE A 119 -9.15 -37.48 17.02
CA PHE A 119 -8.69 -37.96 15.72
C PHE A 119 -7.27 -38.54 15.79
N ILE A 120 -6.33 -37.85 16.44
CA ILE A 120 -4.94 -38.32 16.55
C ILE A 120 -4.83 -39.63 17.33
N SER A 121 -5.67 -39.84 18.35
CA SER A 121 -5.69 -41.10 19.12
C SER A 121 -6.19 -42.30 18.30
N GLN A 122 -7.11 -42.07 17.35
CA GLN A 122 -7.67 -43.10 16.48
C GLN A 122 -6.83 -43.32 15.21
N HIS A 123 -6.21 -42.26 14.69
CA HIS A 123 -5.48 -42.23 13.41
C HIS A 123 -4.06 -41.65 13.59
N PRO A 124 -3.16 -42.31 14.34
CA PRO A 124 -1.86 -41.75 14.72
C PRO A 124 -0.87 -41.58 13.56
N LEU A 125 -1.11 -42.19 12.39
CA LEU A 125 -0.26 -42.04 11.20
C LEU A 125 -0.81 -41.03 10.18
N GLU A 126 -2.01 -40.52 10.41
CA GLU A 126 -2.67 -39.59 9.48
C GLU A 126 -2.46 -38.14 9.92
N SER A 127 -2.43 -37.25 8.92
CA SER A 127 -2.28 -35.80 9.08
C SER A 127 -3.63 -35.08 8.97
N ILE A 128 -3.65 -33.84 9.45
CA ILE A 128 -4.85 -33.00 9.55
C ILE A 128 -4.67 -31.77 8.67
N ALA A 129 -5.58 -31.53 7.74
CA ALA A 129 -5.65 -30.31 6.96
C ALA A 129 -6.57 -29.30 7.68
N VAL A 130 -6.10 -28.07 7.87
CA VAL A 130 -6.90 -27.01 8.53
C VAL A 130 -6.84 -25.76 7.67
N HIS A 131 -7.99 -25.15 7.40
CA HIS A 131 -8.03 -23.90 6.65
C HIS A 131 -9.10 -22.94 7.14
N CYS A 132 -8.84 -21.65 6.91
CA CYS A 132 -9.85 -20.60 6.88
C CYS A 132 -9.88 -20.01 5.47
N THR A 133 -10.14 -18.70 5.30
CA THR A 133 -10.03 -18.07 3.98
C THR A 133 -8.58 -18.11 3.48
N HIS A 134 -7.62 -17.61 4.27
CA HIS A 134 -6.19 -17.51 3.89
C HIS A 134 -5.29 -18.56 4.56
N GLY A 135 -5.76 -19.20 5.64
CA GLY A 135 -5.00 -20.24 6.34
C GLY A 135 -3.89 -19.72 7.27
N PHE A 136 -4.03 -18.51 7.83
CA PHE A 136 -3.05 -17.88 8.71
C PHE A 136 -3.60 -17.60 10.10
N ASN A 137 -4.39 -16.53 10.30
CA ASN A 137 -4.76 -16.07 11.65
C ASN A 137 -5.64 -17.06 12.42
N ARG A 138 -6.85 -17.35 11.91
CA ARG A 138 -7.78 -18.28 12.57
C ARG A 138 -7.25 -19.71 12.62
N THR A 139 -6.63 -20.16 11.53
CA THR A 139 -6.02 -21.48 11.43
C THR A 139 -4.87 -21.63 12.42
N GLY A 140 -3.96 -20.65 12.44
CA GLY A 140 -2.83 -20.60 13.35
C GLY A 140 -3.28 -20.53 14.80
N PHE A 141 -4.26 -19.71 15.13
CA PHE A 141 -4.75 -19.57 16.51
C PHE A 141 -5.24 -20.89 17.11
N LEU A 142 -6.02 -21.65 16.33
CA LEU A 142 -6.53 -22.96 16.77
C LEU A 142 -5.42 -24.02 16.84
N ILE A 143 -4.53 -24.06 15.85
CA ILE A 143 -3.38 -24.98 15.87
C ILE A 143 -2.46 -24.67 17.05
N ILE A 144 -2.11 -23.40 17.26
CA ILE A 144 -1.25 -22.96 18.38
C ILE A 144 -1.91 -23.26 19.72
N SER A 145 -3.21 -22.98 19.88
CA SER A 145 -3.94 -23.35 21.10
C SER A 145 -3.87 -24.85 21.40
N TYR A 146 -3.89 -25.70 20.37
CA TYR A 146 -3.68 -27.14 20.53
C TYR A 146 -2.25 -27.47 20.94
N LEU A 147 -1.23 -26.87 20.30
CA LEU A 147 0.18 -27.09 20.66
C LEU A 147 0.46 -26.71 22.13
N ILE A 148 -0.12 -25.61 22.60
CA ILE A 148 0.04 -25.17 23.99
C ILE A 148 -0.63 -26.15 24.95
N ARG A 149 -1.89 -26.52 24.70
CA ARG A 149 -2.71 -27.28 25.65
C ARG A 149 -2.48 -28.79 25.64
N GLU A 150 -2.01 -29.36 24.55
CA GLU A 150 -1.87 -30.81 24.39
C GLU A 150 -0.42 -31.24 24.10
N MET A 151 0.49 -30.31 23.83
CA MET A 151 1.91 -30.62 23.55
C MET A 151 2.89 -29.82 24.43
N ASP A 152 2.39 -29.12 25.45
CA ASP A 152 3.17 -28.35 26.43
C ASP A 152 4.11 -27.29 25.82
N PHE A 153 3.71 -26.70 24.68
CA PHE A 153 4.46 -25.59 24.09
C PHE A 153 4.22 -24.29 24.88
N SER A 154 5.28 -23.48 25.04
CA SER A 154 5.08 -22.06 25.37
C SER A 154 4.40 -21.32 24.21
N VAL A 155 3.74 -20.19 24.50
CA VAL A 155 3.07 -19.38 23.47
C VAL A 155 4.06 -18.95 22.39
N GLU A 156 5.25 -18.51 22.80
CA GLU A 156 6.34 -18.12 21.89
C GLU A 156 6.79 -19.26 20.99
N SER A 157 7.06 -20.44 21.57
CA SER A 157 7.50 -21.62 20.81
C SER A 157 6.45 -22.07 19.79
N ALA A 158 5.17 -22.04 20.17
CA ALA A 158 4.08 -22.43 19.28
C ALA A 158 3.87 -21.42 18.14
N LEU A 159 3.98 -20.12 18.43
CA LEU A 159 3.97 -19.07 17.40
C LEU A 159 5.12 -19.24 16.41
N GLN A 160 6.32 -19.52 16.90
CA GLN A 160 7.50 -19.74 16.07
C GLN A 160 7.36 -20.98 15.19
N GLU A 161 6.91 -22.11 15.76
CA GLU A 161 6.68 -23.35 15.02
C GLU A 161 5.65 -23.15 13.89
N PHE A 162 4.55 -22.47 14.18
CA PHE A 162 3.56 -22.13 13.15
C PHE A 162 4.15 -21.19 12.08
N ALA A 163 4.91 -20.17 12.48
CA ALA A 163 5.53 -19.23 11.55
C ALA A 163 6.60 -19.88 10.66
N MET A 164 7.39 -20.82 11.18
CA MET A 164 8.37 -21.58 10.40
C MET A 164 7.69 -22.43 9.32
N ALA A 165 6.62 -23.14 9.69
CA ALA A 165 5.88 -23.96 8.75
C ALA A 165 5.03 -23.14 7.76
N ARG A 166 4.46 -22.02 8.22
CA ARG A 166 3.56 -21.15 7.45
C ARG A 166 3.99 -19.68 7.56
N PRO A 167 5.10 -19.26 6.93
CA PRO A 167 5.58 -17.88 7.01
C PRO A 167 4.56 -16.88 6.48
N VAL A 168 4.28 -15.77 7.16
CA VAL A 168 4.97 -15.21 8.36
C VAL A 168 4.42 -15.68 9.72
N GLY A 169 3.43 -16.57 9.74
CA GLY A 169 2.67 -16.96 10.93
C GLY A 169 1.37 -16.16 11.08
N ILE A 170 0.86 -16.04 12.32
CA ILE A 170 -0.27 -15.15 12.60
C ILE A 170 0.22 -13.71 12.44
N TYR A 171 -0.37 -12.94 11.51
CA TYR A 171 0.02 -11.56 11.22
C TYR A 171 -0.97 -10.52 11.74
N LYS A 172 -2.04 -10.97 12.43
CA LYS A 172 -3.03 -10.11 13.06
C LYS A 172 -2.79 -10.05 14.56
N ALA A 173 -2.48 -8.86 15.07
CA ALA A 173 -2.11 -8.64 16.46
C ALA A 173 -3.22 -9.06 17.45
N ASP A 174 -4.50 -8.89 17.11
CA ASP A 174 -5.64 -9.31 17.93
C ASP A 174 -5.62 -10.82 18.23
N TYR A 175 -5.14 -11.65 17.29
CA TYR A 175 -5.03 -13.09 17.49
C TYR A 175 -3.84 -13.45 18.40
N ILE A 176 -2.71 -12.74 18.27
CA ILE A 176 -1.53 -12.96 19.11
C ILE A 176 -1.83 -12.52 20.55
N MET A 177 -2.41 -11.33 20.71
CA MET A 177 -2.79 -10.78 22.01
C MET A 177 -3.76 -11.70 22.75
N GLU A 178 -4.74 -12.28 22.06
CA GLU A 178 -5.66 -13.23 22.69
C GLU A 178 -4.99 -14.55 23.10
N LEU A 179 -3.98 -15.02 22.36
CA LEU A 179 -3.18 -16.19 22.77
C LEU A 179 -2.40 -15.89 24.06
N TYR A 180 -1.75 -14.73 24.14
CA TYR A 180 -1.07 -14.30 25.36
C TYR A 180 -2.08 -14.14 26.49
N ARG A 181 -3.19 -13.42 26.30
CA ARG A 181 -4.24 -13.25 27.32
C ARG A 181 -4.73 -14.58 27.92
N ARG A 182 -4.79 -15.66 27.14
CA ARG A 182 -5.25 -16.98 27.59
C ARG A 182 -4.17 -17.83 28.24
N TYR A 183 -2.93 -17.70 27.81
CA TYR A 183 -1.89 -18.69 28.07
C TYR A 183 -0.56 -18.12 28.61
N ASP A 184 -0.38 -16.79 28.66
CA ASP A 184 0.87 -16.13 29.09
C ASP A 184 0.66 -14.65 29.54
N ASP A 185 1.73 -13.92 29.86
CA ASP A 185 1.64 -12.48 30.19
C ASP A 185 1.63 -11.62 28.92
N VAL A 186 0.58 -10.81 28.75
CA VAL A 186 0.41 -9.86 27.63
C VAL A 186 1.57 -8.86 27.53
N LYS A 187 2.31 -8.60 28.63
CA LYS A 187 3.50 -7.73 28.61
C LYS A 187 4.66 -8.31 27.78
N GLU A 188 4.75 -9.63 27.70
CA GLU A 188 5.79 -10.35 26.95
C GLU A 188 5.36 -10.65 25.51
N MET A 189 4.24 -10.07 25.06
CA MET A 189 3.70 -10.27 23.72
C MET A 189 4.66 -9.70 22.65
N PRO A 190 5.13 -10.52 21.69
CA PRO A 190 5.92 -10.04 20.58
C PRO A 190 5.07 -9.20 19.63
N PRO A 191 5.65 -8.22 18.92
CA PRO A 191 4.94 -7.49 17.89
C PRO A 191 4.46 -8.45 16.81
N ALA A 192 3.27 -8.17 16.25
CA ALA A 192 2.78 -8.93 15.10
C ALA A 192 3.78 -8.84 13.94
N PRO A 193 4.02 -9.95 13.21
CA PRO A 193 4.92 -9.93 12.07
C PRO A 193 4.36 -9.06 10.94
N ASP A 194 5.26 -8.51 10.12
CA ASP A 194 4.92 -7.70 8.95
C ASP A 194 3.87 -8.41 8.07
N LEU A 195 2.91 -7.64 7.54
CA LEU A 195 1.89 -8.18 6.63
C LEU A 195 2.59 -8.83 5.43
N PRO A 196 2.28 -10.10 5.11
CA PRO A 196 2.92 -10.75 3.98
C PRO A 196 2.50 -10.10 2.65
N ASP A 197 3.39 -10.05 1.66
CA ASP A 197 3.25 -9.28 0.40
C ASP A 197 1.95 -9.49 -0.39
N TRP A 198 1.27 -10.63 -0.20
CA TRP A 198 -0.03 -10.93 -0.83
C TRP A 198 -1.22 -10.30 -0.09
N CYS A 199 -0.99 -9.66 1.05
CA CYS A 199 -2.00 -9.11 1.95
C CYS A 199 -2.25 -7.59 1.77
N THR A 200 -1.46 -6.93 0.90
CA THR A 200 -1.36 -5.47 0.74
C THR A 200 -2.02 -4.91 -0.53
N GLU A 201 -2.81 -5.71 -1.25
CA GLU A 201 -3.73 -5.13 -2.23
C GLU A 201 -4.78 -4.30 -1.47
N SER A 202 -4.63 -2.97 -1.51
CA SER A 202 -5.57 -1.90 -1.07
C SER A 202 -5.24 -1.13 0.24
N ASP A 203 -4.12 -0.41 0.31
CA ASP A 203 -3.88 0.61 1.36
C ASP A 203 -3.40 1.97 0.78
N ASP A 204 -4.28 2.63 0.02
CA ASP A 204 -4.10 4.02 -0.37
C ASP A 204 -4.58 4.98 0.72
N THR A 205 -3.84 5.23 1.82
CA THR A 205 -3.78 6.57 2.49
C THR A 205 -2.84 6.68 3.69
N ASN A 206 -1.91 7.64 3.58
CA ASN A 206 -1.27 8.47 4.61
C ASN A 206 -0.94 7.88 6.00
N GLY A 207 0.30 7.38 6.10
CA GLY A 207 1.33 7.65 7.13
C GLY A 207 0.92 7.95 8.57
N ASN A 208 1.26 7.06 9.50
CA ASN A 208 2.50 7.13 10.27
C ASN A 208 2.63 5.82 11.09
N ASP A 209 3.70 5.05 10.91
CA ASP A 209 4.62 4.67 11.98
C ASP A 209 5.73 3.76 11.46
N ASP A 210 6.94 4.13 11.84
CA ASP A 210 8.19 3.43 11.60
C ASP A 210 8.20 2.03 12.21
N ARG A 211 8.61 1.07 11.39
CA ARG A 211 9.27 -0.24 11.64
C ARG A 211 8.63 -1.26 10.71
N GLY A 212 9.31 -1.59 9.62
CA GLY A 212 8.85 -2.63 8.70
C GLY A 212 9.89 -2.93 7.66
N ALA A 213 10.50 -4.09 7.78
CA ALA A 213 11.75 -4.43 7.15
C ALA A 213 11.55 -5.66 6.26
N SER A 214 11.24 -5.52 4.97
CA SER A 214 11.42 -6.60 3.96
C SER A 214 12.13 -6.05 2.70
N THR A 215 13.30 -6.49 2.19
CA THR A 215 13.84 -7.82 1.79
C THR A 215 12.86 -8.69 1.02
N SER A 216 12.78 -8.40 -0.27
CA SER A 216 12.54 -9.32 -1.38
C SER A 216 13.58 -10.47 -1.39
N SER A 217 13.21 -11.66 -1.85
CA SER A 217 14.10 -12.67 -2.46
C SER A 217 13.28 -13.59 -3.39
N ILE A 218 13.58 -13.57 -4.69
CA ILE A 218 14.24 -14.56 -5.55
C ILE A 218 13.30 -15.78 -5.76
N GLY A 219 12.87 -16.11 -7.00
CA GLY A 219 13.44 -15.67 -8.26
C GLY A 219 12.85 -16.27 -9.54
N ASN A 220 13.72 -16.19 -10.54
CA ASN A 220 13.76 -16.63 -11.93
C ASN A 220 12.63 -17.48 -12.53
N GLY A 221 12.22 -17.07 -13.73
CA GLY A 221 12.18 -17.98 -14.88
C GLY A 221 11.06 -17.73 -15.89
N ASN A 222 11.30 -16.83 -16.84
CA ASN A 222 10.68 -16.60 -18.17
C ASN A 222 9.29 -17.19 -18.47
N ASP A 223 8.31 -16.31 -18.70
CA ASP A 223 7.98 -15.88 -20.06
C ASP A 223 7.07 -14.63 -20.06
N ASN A 224 7.30 -13.78 -21.05
CA ASN A 224 6.72 -12.47 -21.30
C ASN A 224 5.18 -12.42 -21.28
N MET A 225 4.61 -11.62 -20.36
CA MET A 225 3.51 -10.66 -20.55
C MET A 225 3.01 -10.22 -19.15
N GLY A 226 3.56 -9.10 -18.66
CA GLY A 226 3.45 -8.64 -17.28
C GLY A 226 2.15 -7.88 -16.94
N LEU A 227 1.85 -7.87 -15.64
CA LEU A 227 0.83 -7.03 -14.98
C LEU A 227 0.87 -5.57 -15.48
N PRO A 228 -0.29 -4.92 -15.72
CA PRO A 228 -0.31 -3.55 -16.25
C PRO A 228 0.15 -2.52 -15.20
N PHE A 229 1.07 -1.64 -15.59
CA PHE A 229 1.63 -0.53 -14.79
C PHE A 229 0.56 0.53 -14.44
N LEU A 230 -0.02 1.15 -15.47
CA LEU A 230 -1.17 2.05 -15.40
C LEU A 230 -2.01 1.79 -16.66
N PRO A 231 -3.36 1.82 -16.60
CA PRO A 231 -4.20 1.69 -17.78
C PRO A 231 -3.82 2.73 -18.84
N GLY A 232 -3.47 2.29 -20.05
CA GLY A 232 -3.10 3.17 -21.17
C GLY A 232 -1.60 3.44 -21.34
N VAL A 233 -0.73 3.03 -20.41
CA VAL A 233 0.73 3.12 -20.57
C VAL A 233 1.26 1.81 -21.16
N THR A 234 1.69 1.84 -22.40
CA THR A 234 2.36 0.70 -23.06
C THR A 234 3.87 0.76 -22.79
N SER A 235 4.60 -0.37 -22.93
CA SER A 235 6.07 -0.42 -22.79
C SER A 235 6.64 -0.13 -21.39
N VAL A 236 5.80 -0.24 -20.34
CA VAL A 236 6.23 -0.28 -18.94
C VAL A 236 5.68 -1.54 -18.31
N TYR A 237 6.56 -2.35 -17.71
CA TYR A 237 6.19 -3.64 -17.14
C TYR A 237 6.79 -3.85 -15.76
N ALA A 238 6.07 -4.62 -14.94
CA ALA A 238 6.60 -5.10 -13.67
C ALA A 238 7.91 -5.86 -13.91
N PHE A 239 8.97 -5.45 -13.22
CA PHE A 239 10.29 -6.04 -13.35
C PHE A 239 10.42 -7.24 -12.40
N ASN A 240 10.56 -8.43 -12.98
CA ASN A 240 10.40 -9.71 -12.26
C ASN A 240 11.73 -10.41 -11.92
N GLU A 241 12.86 -9.94 -12.45
CA GLU A 241 14.16 -10.55 -12.16
C GLU A 241 14.63 -10.17 -10.75
N GLN A 242 14.43 -11.07 -9.78
CA GLN A 242 14.53 -10.62 -8.39
C GLN A 242 15.94 -10.21 -7.93
N GLN A 243 17.01 -10.86 -8.40
CA GLN A 243 18.36 -10.49 -7.96
C GLN A 243 18.68 -9.05 -8.40
N LYS A 244 18.39 -8.73 -9.66
CA LYS A 244 18.54 -7.39 -10.18
C LYS A 244 17.56 -6.42 -9.53
N LYS A 245 16.29 -6.81 -9.31
CA LYS A 245 15.30 -6.01 -8.56
C LYS A 245 15.83 -5.60 -7.18
N LEU A 246 16.38 -6.55 -6.42
CA LEU A 246 16.99 -6.31 -5.12
C LEU A 246 18.19 -5.37 -5.20
N ALA A 247 19.07 -5.58 -6.18
CA ALA A 247 20.23 -4.72 -6.40
C ALA A 247 19.81 -3.29 -6.77
N LEU A 248 18.79 -3.14 -7.61
CA LEU A 248 18.21 -1.86 -8.01
C LEU A 248 17.55 -1.15 -6.81
N GLN A 249 16.75 -1.86 -6.01
CA GLN A 249 16.16 -1.34 -4.77
C GLN A 249 17.24 -0.89 -3.79
N LYS A 250 18.29 -1.69 -3.59
CA LYS A 250 19.42 -1.32 -2.74
C LYS A 250 20.18 -0.11 -3.29
N LYS A 251 20.37 -0.06 -4.61
CA LYS A 251 21.05 1.05 -5.29
C LYS A 251 20.34 2.37 -5.05
N ILE A 252 19.01 2.42 -5.23
CA ILE A 252 18.27 3.66 -4.95
C ILE A 252 18.31 4.05 -3.46
N GLN A 253 18.31 3.08 -2.55
CA GLN A 253 18.43 3.34 -1.12
C GLN A 253 19.81 3.92 -0.77
N GLU A 254 20.89 3.36 -1.33
CA GLU A 254 22.26 3.87 -1.18
C GLU A 254 22.41 5.27 -1.78
N MET A 255 21.83 5.52 -2.95
CA MET A 255 21.82 6.86 -3.59
C MET A 255 21.12 7.91 -2.72
N CYS A 256 20.03 7.54 -2.04
CA CYS A 256 19.27 8.40 -1.13
C CYS A 256 19.87 8.48 0.29
N GLY A 257 20.84 7.64 0.65
CA GLY A 257 21.32 7.51 2.03
C GLY A 257 20.30 6.86 2.98
N TRP A 258 19.32 6.14 2.46
CA TRP A 258 18.30 5.44 3.23
C TRP A 258 18.85 4.12 3.80
N ARG A 259 18.77 3.95 5.13
CA ARG A 259 19.32 2.77 5.83
C ARG A 259 18.27 1.74 6.23
N SER A 260 16.99 2.09 6.12
CA SER A 260 15.89 1.18 6.43
C SER A 260 15.47 0.41 5.18
N LYS A 261 14.50 -0.50 5.30
CA LYS A 261 13.89 -1.15 4.13
C LYS A 261 12.73 -0.30 3.59
N GLY A 262 12.21 -0.66 2.43
CA GLY A 262 11.14 0.08 1.77
C GLY A 262 11.61 1.23 0.88
N PHE A 263 10.65 2.08 0.49
CA PHE A 263 10.81 3.15 -0.48
C PHE A 263 11.54 4.37 0.13
N PRO A 264 12.67 4.82 -0.46
CA PRO A 264 13.50 5.87 0.13
C PRO A 264 13.02 7.31 -0.16
N GLY A 265 11.95 7.50 -0.93
CA GLY A 265 11.51 8.83 -1.36
C GLY A 265 11.07 9.75 -0.20
N SER A 266 11.40 11.04 -0.29
CA SER A 266 11.10 12.08 0.71
C SER A 266 9.59 12.27 0.93
N GLN A 267 9.09 12.16 2.16
CA GLN A 267 7.67 12.25 2.47
C GLN A 267 7.32 13.61 3.11
N PRO A 268 6.43 14.40 2.48
CA PRO A 268 6.03 15.70 3.00
C PRO A 268 5.03 15.60 4.14
N VAL A 269 5.14 16.52 5.10
CA VAL A 269 4.22 16.66 6.24
C VAL A 269 3.11 17.68 5.96
N SER A 270 1.93 17.44 6.53
CA SER A 270 0.81 18.38 6.39
C SER A 270 1.11 19.72 7.08
N MET A 271 0.75 20.81 6.42
CA MET A 271 0.92 22.15 6.97
C MET A 271 -0.01 22.37 8.16
N SER A 272 0.51 23.01 9.20
CA SER A 272 -0.15 23.31 10.46
C SER A 272 0.25 24.70 10.97
N SER A 273 -0.49 25.22 11.94
CA SER A 273 -0.17 26.51 12.58
C SER A 273 1.20 26.52 13.25
N LYS A 274 1.72 25.36 13.63
CA LYS A 274 3.06 25.22 14.24
C LYS A 274 4.16 25.31 13.18
N ASN A 275 4.02 24.59 12.06
CA ASN A 275 5.08 24.46 11.06
C ASN A 275 5.03 25.51 9.94
N ILE A 276 3.92 26.22 9.75
CA ILE A 276 3.83 27.30 8.74
C ILE A 276 4.86 28.41 8.96
N THR A 277 5.27 28.63 10.22
CA THR A 277 6.32 29.58 10.58
C THR A 277 7.67 29.26 9.93
N LEU A 278 7.88 28.03 9.46
CA LEU A 278 9.08 27.65 8.70
C LEU A 278 9.20 28.43 7.39
N LEU A 279 8.08 28.78 6.76
CA LEU A 279 8.07 29.56 5.51
C LEU A 279 8.72 30.95 5.69
N SER A 280 8.66 31.52 6.90
CA SER A 280 9.29 32.80 7.22
C SER A 280 10.72 32.68 7.77
N LYS A 281 11.16 31.46 8.09
CA LYS A 281 12.47 31.16 8.69
C LYS A 281 13.49 30.66 7.67
N HIS A 282 13.03 29.95 6.64
CA HIS A 282 13.88 29.39 5.59
C HIS A 282 13.36 29.83 4.22
N PRO A 283 14.22 29.96 3.20
CA PRO A 283 13.76 30.25 1.85
C PRO A 283 13.07 29.03 1.26
N TYR A 284 11.84 29.17 0.81
CA TYR A 284 11.06 28.09 0.17
C TYR A 284 10.81 28.35 -1.32
N ARG A 285 10.49 27.25 -2.03
CA ARG A 285 9.83 27.27 -3.33
C ARG A 285 8.47 26.59 -3.20
N VAL A 286 7.53 27.02 -4.03
CA VAL A 286 6.17 26.49 -4.07
C VAL A 286 5.87 25.91 -5.44
N SER A 287 5.13 24.82 -5.47
CA SER A 287 4.54 24.25 -6.68
C SER A 287 3.12 23.76 -6.38
N TRP A 288 2.36 23.43 -7.41
CA TRP A 288 1.07 22.78 -7.23
C TRP A 288 1.28 21.34 -6.77
N LYS A 289 0.34 20.83 -5.98
CA LYS A 289 0.26 19.41 -5.72
C LYS A 289 -0.57 18.77 -6.84
N ALA A 290 -0.02 17.75 -7.49
CA ALA A 290 -0.75 17.02 -8.52
C ALA A 290 -1.42 15.78 -7.90
N ASP A 291 -2.51 15.37 -8.52
CA ASP A 291 -3.17 14.09 -8.26
C ASP A 291 -2.55 13.00 -9.15
N GLY A 292 -1.30 12.65 -8.87
CA GLY A 292 -0.50 11.70 -9.63
C GLY A 292 0.05 10.56 -8.76
N THR A 293 0.42 9.45 -9.41
CA THR A 293 1.09 8.34 -8.72
C THR A 293 2.58 8.62 -8.63
N ARG A 294 3.14 8.59 -7.42
CA ARG A 294 4.56 8.89 -7.19
C ARG A 294 5.45 7.76 -7.68
N TYR A 295 6.50 8.10 -8.43
CA TYR A 295 7.56 7.17 -8.80
C TYR A 295 8.93 7.83 -8.67
N MET A 296 9.92 7.09 -8.18
CA MET A 296 11.33 7.43 -8.42
C MET A 296 11.78 6.78 -9.71
N MET A 297 12.61 7.47 -10.48
CA MET A 297 13.15 6.97 -11.74
C MET A 297 14.66 6.81 -11.63
N LEU A 298 15.14 5.58 -11.74
CA LEU A 298 16.56 5.25 -11.88
C LEU A 298 16.89 5.12 -13.37
N ILE A 299 17.88 5.88 -13.80
CA ILE A 299 18.46 5.83 -15.15
C ILE A 299 19.85 5.24 -14.98
N ASP A 300 20.01 3.96 -15.32
CA ASP A 300 21.22 3.18 -15.03
C ASP A 300 22.05 2.81 -16.27
N GLY A 301 21.66 3.32 -17.43
CA GLY A 301 22.31 3.06 -18.71
C GLY A 301 21.29 2.99 -19.84
N GLU A 302 21.79 2.74 -21.06
CA GLU A 302 20.95 2.51 -22.23
C GLU A 302 20.06 1.27 -21.98
N ASP A 303 18.76 1.37 -22.27
CA ASP A 303 17.73 0.34 -22.01
C ASP A 303 17.58 -0.11 -20.54
N GLU A 304 18.17 0.64 -19.61
CA GLU A 304 18.21 0.35 -18.17
C GLU A 304 17.55 1.50 -17.39
N VAL A 305 16.28 1.76 -17.70
CA VAL A 305 15.44 2.74 -17.00
C VAL A 305 14.38 2.04 -16.16
N TYR A 306 14.30 2.40 -14.88
CA TYR A 306 13.44 1.75 -13.91
C TYR A 306 12.63 2.77 -13.11
N LEU A 307 11.36 2.45 -12.82
CA LEU A 307 10.49 3.19 -11.93
C LEU A 307 10.27 2.42 -10.64
N PHE A 308 10.19 3.13 -9.53
CA PHE A 308 9.94 2.59 -8.19
C PHE A 308 8.73 3.29 -7.58
N ASP A 309 7.69 2.53 -7.27
CA ASP A 309 6.53 3.06 -6.55
C ASP A 309 6.75 3.12 -5.03
N ARG A 310 5.73 3.58 -4.31
CA ARG A 310 5.75 3.67 -2.85
C ARG A 310 5.86 2.31 -2.14
N ASP A 311 5.40 1.25 -2.79
CA ASP A 311 5.53 -0.14 -2.33
C ASP A 311 6.93 -0.70 -2.64
N ASN A 312 7.82 0.13 -3.19
CA ASN A 312 9.16 -0.24 -3.66
C ASN A 312 9.12 -1.33 -4.76
N ARG A 313 8.00 -1.47 -5.48
CA ARG A 313 7.91 -2.32 -6.67
C ARG A 313 8.70 -1.67 -7.79
N VAL A 314 9.34 -2.51 -8.60
CA VAL A 314 10.22 -2.06 -9.69
C VAL A 314 9.50 -2.31 -11.00
N PHE A 315 9.47 -1.30 -11.85
CA PHE A 315 8.94 -1.38 -13.20
C PHE A 315 10.05 -1.01 -14.17
N LYS A 316 10.24 -1.81 -15.22
CA LYS A 316 11.19 -1.46 -16.29
C LYS A 316 10.47 -0.68 -17.37
N VAL A 317 11.15 0.33 -17.87
CA VAL A 317 10.66 1.24 -18.92
C VAL A 317 11.46 0.99 -20.18
N GLU A 318 10.78 0.64 -21.26
CA GLU A 318 11.40 0.50 -22.59
C GLU A 318 11.26 1.77 -23.41
N ASN A 319 12.12 1.91 -24.43
CA ASN A 319 12.08 3.00 -25.41
C ASN A 319 12.15 4.40 -24.80
N LEU A 320 12.81 4.57 -23.65
CA LEU A 320 12.98 5.87 -22.99
C LEU A 320 14.47 6.18 -22.80
N ARG A 321 14.98 7.21 -23.48
CA ARG A 321 16.42 7.54 -23.52
C ARG A 321 16.77 8.84 -22.81
N PHE A 322 17.85 8.85 -22.04
CA PHE A 322 18.38 10.05 -21.38
C PHE A 322 19.83 10.24 -21.78
N LEU A 323 20.16 11.39 -22.37
CA LEU A 323 21.43 11.58 -23.07
C LEU A 323 22.26 12.68 -22.42
N HIS A 324 23.59 12.55 -22.48
CA HIS A 324 24.48 13.61 -22.01
C HIS A 324 24.38 14.86 -22.89
N LEU A 325 24.32 16.04 -22.27
CA LEU A 325 24.29 17.31 -22.98
C LEU A 325 25.50 17.52 -23.91
N LYS A 326 26.69 17.10 -23.46
CA LYS A 326 27.96 17.27 -24.20
C LYS A 326 28.11 16.27 -25.35
N ASN A 327 27.45 15.11 -25.27
CA ASN A 327 27.52 14.07 -26.28
C ASN A 327 26.21 13.28 -26.30
N LEU A 328 25.37 13.58 -27.28
CA LEU A 328 24.03 12.99 -27.43
C LEU A 328 24.04 11.52 -27.86
N GLN A 329 25.22 10.93 -28.08
CA GLN A 329 25.37 9.49 -28.31
C GLN A 329 25.60 8.71 -27.01
N VAL A 330 25.85 9.40 -25.88
CA VAL A 330 26.12 8.74 -24.60
C VAL A 330 24.88 8.86 -23.72
N HIS A 331 24.37 7.71 -23.28
CA HIS A 331 23.28 7.63 -22.33
C HIS A 331 23.75 7.94 -20.91
N LEU A 332 22.90 8.60 -20.12
CA LEU A 332 23.11 8.81 -18.70
C LEU A 332 23.12 7.46 -17.96
N ARG A 333 23.87 7.40 -16.87
CA ARG A 333 23.92 6.25 -15.95
C ARG A 333 23.85 6.76 -14.52
N ASP A 334 23.69 5.85 -13.55
CA ASP A 334 23.77 6.18 -12.11
C ASP A 334 23.05 7.49 -11.73
N THR A 335 21.85 7.69 -12.28
CA THR A 335 21.08 8.93 -12.13
C THR A 335 19.71 8.61 -11.53
N LEU A 336 19.34 9.29 -10.45
CA LEU A 336 18.10 9.03 -9.71
C LEU A 336 17.26 10.29 -9.59
N LEU A 337 16.04 10.22 -10.12
CA LEU A 337 15.05 11.30 -10.10
C LEU A 337 13.89 10.94 -9.17
N ASP A 338 13.27 11.95 -8.58
CA ASP A 338 12.01 11.83 -7.84
C ASP A 338 10.92 12.60 -8.58
N GLY A 339 9.75 11.99 -8.72
CA GLY A 339 8.70 12.52 -9.57
C GLY A 339 7.35 11.86 -9.34
N GLU A 340 6.40 12.30 -10.16
CA GLU A 340 5.04 11.78 -10.17
C GLU A 340 4.56 11.55 -11.60
N MET A 341 3.84 10.45 -11.81
CA MET A 341 3.16 10.15 -13.05
C MET A 341 1.74 10.71 -12.97
N VAL A 342 1.40 11.60 -13.91
CA VAL A 342 0.05 12.15 -14.11
C VAL A 342 -0.49 11.70 -15.46
N ILE A 343 -1.81 11.67 -15.58
CA ILE A 343 -2.50 11.42 -16.85
C ILE A 343 -3.13 12.75 -17.27
N ASP A 344 -2.54 13.41 -18.28
CA ASP A 344 -3.09 14.65 -18.83
C ASP A 344 -4.22 14.32 -19.81
N LYS A 345 -5.35 15.03 -19.71
CA LYS A 345 -6.43 14.95 -20.70
C LYS A 345 -6.26 16.05 -21.74
N VAL A 346 -5.81 15.69 -22.94
CA VAL A 346 -5.65 16.64 -24.06
C VAL A 346 -6.59 16.22 -25.19
N ASN A 347 -7.56 17.08 -25.53
CA ASN A 347 -8.56 16.82 -26.57
C ASN A 347 -9.28 15.46 -26.42
N GLY A 348 -9.55 15.05 -25.17
CA GLY A 348 -10.21 13.76 -24.86
C GLY A 348 -9.29 12.54 -24.91
N THR A 349 -7.99 12.70 -25.18
CA THR A 349 -7.00 11.62 -25.12
C THR A 349 -6.21 11.70 -23.81
N ASP A 350 -6.10 10.56 -23.13
CA ASP A 350 -5.29 10.39 -21.93
C ASP A 350 -3.81 10.23 -22.31
N ILE A 351 -2.97 11.16 -21.87
CA ILE A 351 -1.54 11.17 -22.16
C ILE A 351 -0.74 11.05 -20.86
N PRO A 352 -0.02 9.94 -20.63
CA PRO A 352 0.80 9.79 -19.44
C PRO A 352 2.02 10.71 -19.48
N ARG A 353 2.31 11.33 -18.34
CA ARG A 353 3.42 12.26 -18.16
C ARG A 353 4.11 12.04 -16.82
N TYR A 354 5.42 11.86 -16.85
CA TYR A 354 6.27 11.88 -15.67
C TYR A 354 6.76 13.31 -15.40
N LEU A 355 6.35 13.86 -14.26
CA LEU A 355 6.77 15.15 -13.74
C LEU A 355 7.91 14.95 -12.74
N ALA A 356 9.14 15.15 -13.17
CA ALA A 356 10.32 15.10 -12.30
C ALA A 356 10.39 16.40 -11.47
N TYR A 357 10.37 16.29 -10.15
CA TYR A 357 10.42 17.44 -9.25
C TYR A 357 11.70 17.53 -8.41
N ASP A 358 12.48 16.45 -8.28
CA ASP A 358 13.79 16.48 -7.63
C ASP A 358 14.79 15.50 -8.29
N ILE A 359 16.08 15.70 -8.03
CA ILE A 359 17.18 14.84 -8.50
C ILE A 359 18.14 14.54 -7.34
N ILE A 360 18.39 13.26 -7.09
CA ILE A 360 19.17 12.79 -5.95
C ILE A 360 20.60 12.47 -6.39
N MET A 361 20.75 11.85 -7.56
CA MET A 361 22.05 11.48 -8.12
C MET A 361 22.08 11.78 -9.61
N LEU A 362 23.25 12.19 -10.12
CA LEU A 362 23.48 12.47 -11.53
C LEU A 362 24.84 11.90 -11.95
N ASN A 363 24.86 10.87 -12.81
CA ASN A 363 26.07 10.16 -13.24
C ASN A 363 27.00 9.81 -12.06
N GLY A 364 26.44 9.27 -10.98
CA GLY A 364 27.17 8.90 -9.77
C GLY A 364 27.49 10.07 -8.83
N SER A 365 27.24 11.32 -9.23
CA SER A 365 27.47 12.50 -8.40
C SER A 365 26.28 12.75 -7.46
N LYS A 366 26.55 12.89 -6.15
CA LYS A 366 25.56 13.07 -5.07
C LYS A 366 24.97 14.50 -5.05
N VAL A 367 24.26 14.88 -6.11
CA VAL A 367 23.63 16.21 -6.23
C VAL A 367 22.50 16.42 -5.21
N GLY A 368 21.95 15.35 -4.62
CA GLY A 368 20.97 15.41 -3.52
C GLY A 368 21.46 16.18 -2.28
N GLN A 369 22.79 16.29 -2.09
CA GLN A 369 23.38 17.07 -0.99
C GLN A 369 23.43 18.57 -1.26
N MET A 370 23.17 19.00 -2.50
CA MET A 370 23.16 20.39 -2.91
C MET A 370 21.81 21.06 -2.61
N PRO A 371 21.76 22.40 -2.56
CA PRO A 371 20.51 23.14 -2.45
C PRO A 371 19.48 22.71 -3.50
N PHE A 372 18.23 22.54 -3.08
CA PHE A 372 17.11 22.27 -3.98
C PHE A 372 17.04 23.32 -5.12
N TYR A 373 17.17 24.60 -4.76
CA TYR A 373 17.24 25.71 -5.69
C TYR A 373 18.49 26.57 -5.40
N PRO A 374 19.27 26.95 -6.43
CA PRO A 374 19.02 26.71 -7.85
C PRO A 374 19.55 25.36 -8.37
N ASP A 375 20.33 24.62 -7.58
CA ASP A 375 21.18 23.54 -8.09
C ASP A 375 20.40 22.31 -8.56
N ARG A 376 19.69 21.60 -7.67
CA ARG A 376 18.98 20.35 -8.04
C ARG A 376 17.92 20.60 -9.12
N LEU A 377 17.10 21.63 -8.95
CA LEU A 377 16.11 22.02 -9.95
C LEU A 377 16.77 22.46 -11.29
N GLY A 378 17.93 23.09 -11.22
CA GLY A 378 18.73 23.46 -12.38
C GLY A 378 19.25 22.25 -13.13
N TYR A 379 19.77 21.25 -12.44
CA TYR A 379 20.25 19.99 -13.05
C TYR A 379 19.13 19.22 -13.75
N LEU A 380 17.91 19.19 -13.20
CA LEU A 380 16.75 18.63 -13.89
C LEU A 380 16.55 19.30 -15.26
N GLU A 381 16.63 20.62 -15.32
CA GLU A 381 16.46 21.35 -16.58
C GLU A 381 17.63 21.11 -17.53
N THR A 382 18.86 21.33 -17.08
CA THR A 382 20.04 21.37 -17.96
C THR A 382 20.56 20.00 -18.35
N GLU A 383 20.45 19.00 -17.47
CA GLU A 383 21.05 17.67 -17.66
C GLU A 383 20.02 16.58 -17.99
N ILE A 384 18.74 16.77 -17.65
CA ILE A 384 17.69 15.77 -17.95
C ILE A 384 16.79 16.23 -19.09
N ILE A 385 16.16 17.41 -18.97
CA ILE A 385 15.14 17.86 -19.94
C ILE A 385 15.77 18.41 -21.22
N ARG A 386 16.72 19.34 -21.12
CA ARG A 386 17.32 20.02 -22.28
C ARG A 386 18.00 19.05 -23.26
N PRO A 387 18.81 18.06 -22.84
CA PRO A 387 19.45 17.13 -23.78
C PRO A 387 18.43 16.30 -24.55
N ARG A 388 17.35 15.87 -23.88
CA ARG A 388 16.26 15.14 -24.53
C ARG A 388 15.58 15.97 -25.61
N TYR A 389 15.30 17.25 -25.33
CA TYR A 389 14.68 18.13 -26.32
C TYR A 389 15.57 18.34 -27.56
N ILE A 390 16.87 18.59 -27.35
CA ILE A 390 17.84 18.71 -28.46
C ILE A 390 17.90 17.41 -29.28
N ALA A 391 17.95 16.25 -28.61
CA ALA A 391 17.98 14.96 -29.27
C ALA A 391 16.68 14.64 -30.03
N MET A 392 15.52 15.07 -29.53
CA MET A 392 14.24 14.97 -30.25
C MET A 392 14.23 15.84 -31.51
N GLN A 393 14.76 17.07 -31.44
CA GLN A 393 14.87 17.95 -32.62
C GLN A 393 15.82 17.39 -33.68
N GLN A 394 16.86 16.68 -33.27
CA GLN A 394 17.81 16.01 -34.17
C GLN A 394 17.33 14.64 -34.66
N GLY A 395 16.14 14.18 -34.24
CA GLY A 395 15.60 12.87 -34.61
C GLY A 395 16.28 11.67 -33.94
N ILE A 396 17.16 11.90 -32.96
CA ILE A 396 17.85 10.85 -32.19
C ILE A 396 16.87 10.15 -31.24
N ILE A 397 15.94 10.92 -30.65
CA ILE A 397 14.84 10.39 -29.83
C ILE A 397 13.54 10.55 -30.62
N ASN A 398 12.84 9.43 -30.84
CA ASN A 398 11.51 9.45 -31.40
C ASN A 398 10.47 9.50 -30.28
N LYS A 399 9.77 10.63 -30.15
CA LYS A 399 8.76 10.84 -29.11
C LYS A 399 7.54 9.92 -29.23
N SER A 400 7.21 9.41 -30.42
CA SER A 400 5.98 8.62 -30.62
C SER A 400 6.06 7.19 -30.08
N ILE A 401 7.27 6.68 -29.84
CA ILE A 401 7.51 5.34 -29.29
C ILE A 401 7.74 5.35 -27.78
N GLU A 402 7.87 6.54 -27.18
CA GLU A 402 8.09 6.65 -25.73
C GLU A 402 6.80 6.32 -24.97
N PRO A 403 6.90 5.57 -23.86
CA PRO A 403 5.73 5.12 -23.08
C PRO A 403 4.98 6.29 -22.42
N PHE A 404 5.71 7.35 -22.08
CA PHE A 404 5.19 8.56 -21.46
C PHE A 404 6.14 9.73 -21.71
N SER A 405 5.61 10.94 -21.59
CA SER A 405 6.43 12.15 -21.74
C SER A 405 7.09 12.55 -20.42
N VAL A 406 8.37 12.96 -20.45
CA VAL A 406 9.11 13.43 -19.28
C VAL A 406 9.15 14.97 -19.27
N ARG A 407 8.80 15.60 -18.14
CA ARG A 407 8.92 17.05 -17.93
C ARG A 407 9.45 17.35 -16.54
N LYS A 408 10.14 18.48 -16.40
CA LYS A 408 10.45 19.07 -15.10
C LYS A 408 9.19 19.70 -14.52
N LYS A 409 8.94 19.48 -13.24
CA LYS A 409 7.91 20.17 -12.49
C LYS A 409 8.43 21.55 -12.10
N GLU A 410 7.65 22.59 -12.39
CA GLU A 410 8.04 23.95 -12.09
C GLU A 410 7.85 24.30 -10.62
N PHE A 411 8.79 25.07 -10.08
CA PHE A 411 8.79 25.57 -8.71
C PHE A 411 9.06 27.07 -8.71
N TRP A 412 8.16 27.82 -8.10
CA TRP A 412 8.17 29.27 -8.09
C TRP A 412 8.56 29.81 -6.71
N PRO A 413 8.96 31.09 -6.59
CA PRO A 413 9.07 31.72 -5.28
C PRO A 413 7.71 31.70 -4.57
N ILE A 414 7.71 31.60 -3.24
CA ILE A 414 6.48 31.41 -2.45
C ILE A 414 5.43 32.50 -2.66
N ASN A 415 5.83 33.72 -3.00
CA ASN A 415 4.91 34.82 -3.32
C ASN A 415 4.00 34.55 -4.53
N GLN A 416 4.31 33.55 -5.36
CA GLN A 416 3.44 33.10 -6.45
C GLN A 416 2.37 32.10 -6.01
N ALA A 417 2.31 31.71 -4.74
CA ALA A 417 1.28 30.80 -4.22
C ALA A 417 -0.15 31.28 -4.57
N ARG A 418 -0.40 32.60 -4.53
CA ARG A 418 -1.68 33.18 -4.96
C ARG A 418 -2.02 32.86 -6.42
N ASN A 419 -1.04 32.94 -7.30
CA ASN A 419 -1.22 32.68 -8.73
C ASN A 419 -1.48 31.19 -9.00
N LEU A 420 -0.79 30.31 -8.28
CA LEU A 420 -0.97 28.85 -8.38
C LEU A 420 -2.35 28.40 -7.90
N LEU A 421 -2.92 29.09 -6.92
CA LEU A 421 -4.29 28.86 -6.44
C LEU A 421 -5.37 29.61 -7.25
N GLY A 422 -4.99 30.26 -8.34
CA GLY A 422 -5.90 31.01 -9.20
C GLY A 422 -6.47 30.14 -10.33
N GLU A 423 -7.69 30.47 -10.79
CA GLU A 423 -8.34 29.74 -11.88
C GLU A 423 -7.54 29.72 -13.18
N LYS A 424 -6.78 30.78 -13.48
CA LYS A 424 -5.95 30.86 -14.68
C LYS A 424 -4.90 29.74 -14.71
N PHE A 425 -4.30 29.44 -13.56
CA PHE A 425 -3.30 28.39 -13.44
C PHE A 425 -3.96 27.01 -13.49
N ALA A 426 -5.05 26.80 -12.75
CA ALA A 426 -5.80 25.55 -12.81
C ALA A 426 -6.27 25.20 -14.24
N LYS A 427 -6.73 26.19 -15.01
CA LYS A 427 -7.12 26.04 -16.43
C LYS A 427 -5.93 25.78 -17.37
N SER A 428 -4.72 26.17 -16.96
CA SER A 428 -3.49 25.88 -17.73
C SER A 428 -2.98 24.46 -17.52
N LEU A 429 -3.40 23.79 -16.44
CA LEU A 429 -3.09 22.40 -16.18
C LEU A 429 -4.08 21.50 -16.91
N SER A 430 -3.58 20.38 -17.44
CA SER A 430 -4.41 19.34 -18.08
C SER A 430 -4.85 18.24 -17.09
N HIS A 431 -4.66 18.50 -15.80
CA HIS A 431 -5.03 17.65 -14.65
C HIS A 431 -5.42 18.56 -13.46
N GLU A 432 -6.21 18.04 -12.51
CA GLU A 432 -6.70 18.83 -11.38
C GLU A 432 -5.59 19.04 -10.31
N PRO A 433 -5.32 20.29 -9.89
CA PRO A 433 -4.42 20.55 -8.77
C PRO A 433 -5.12 20.30 -7.42
N ASP A 434 -4.52 19.50 -6.54
CA ASP A 434 -5.11 19.08 -5.25
C ASP A 434 -4.49 19.80 -4.03
N GLY A 435 -3.85 20.95 -4.26
CA GLY A 435 -3.23 21.78 -3.23
C GLY A 435 -1.89 22.37 -3.65
N LEU A 436 -1.05 22.67 -2.67
CA LEU A 436 0.31 23.19 -2.86
C LEU A 436 1.34 22.32 -2.14
N ILE A 437 2.56 22.29 -2.69
CA ILE A 437 3.73 21.70 -2.07
C ILE A 437 4.80 22.78 -1.89
N PHE A 438 5.40 22.84 -0.71
CA PHE A 438 6.44 23.78 -0.33
C PHE A 438 7.73 23.01 -0.07
N GLN A 439 8.74 23.30 -0.88
CA GLN A 439 10.05 22.68 -0.81
C GLN A 439 11.09 23.69 -0.29
N PRO A 440 11.87 23.37 0.75
CA PRO A 440 12.93 24.26 1.23
C PRO A 440 14.01 24.40 0.15
N SER A 441 14.44 25.62 -0.13
CA SER A 441 15.34 25.94 -1.25
C SER A 441 16.78 25.52 -1.00
N LYS A 442 17.26 25.65 0.24
CA LYS A 442 18.68 25.47 0.59
C LYS A 442 19.02 24.09 1.13
N GLU A 443 18.02 23.34 1.57
CA GLU A 443 18.22 22.10 2.30
C GLU A 443 18.53 20.92 1.38
N PRO A 444 19.38 19.98 1.83
CA PRO A 444 19.63 18.74 1.10
C PRO A 444 18.37 17.87 1.02
N TYR A 445 18.38 16.92 0.10
CA TYR A 445 17.32 15.93 -0.02
C TYR A 445 17.33 15.01 1.20
N VAL A 446 16.16 14.81 1.81
CA VAL A 446 16.00 13.93 2.98
C VAL A 446 15.11 12.76 2.59
N ALA A 447 15.66 11.55 2.69
CA ALA A 447 14.93 10.30 2.48
C ALA A 447 13.92 10.04 3.62
N GLY A 448 12.76 9.46 3.29
CA GLY A 448 11.69 9.23 4.27
C GLY A 448 11.04 10.54 4.74
N ARG A 449 10.47 10.56 5.96
CA ARG A 449 9.74 11.74 6.48
C ARG A 449 10.64 12.97 6.56
N CYS A 450 10.21 14.08 5.94
CA CYS A 450 10.89 15.37 6.01
C CYS A 450 9.94 16.43 6.57
N ASP A 451 10.17 16.85 7.82
CA ASP A 451 9.34 17.85 8.50
C ASP A 451 9.46 19.27 7.89
N MET A 452 10.47 19.49 7.02
CA MET A 452 10.64 20.74 6.29
C MET A 452 9.89 20.76 4.95
N VAL A 453 9.54 19.62 4.36
CA VAL A 453 8.72 19.64 3.12
C VAL A 453 7.25 19.67 3.52
N LEU A 454 6.57 20.77 3.21
CA LEU A 454 5.19 20.99 3.65
C LEU A 454 4.21 20.79 2.50
N LYS A 455 3.13 20.05 2.74
CA LYS A 455 1.98 19.97 1.84
C LYS A 455 0.79 20.71 2.44
N TRP A 456 0.13 21.53 1.63
CA TRP A 456 -1.10 22.22 2.00
C TRP A 456 -2.23 21.79 1.07
N LYS A 457 -3.41 21.57 1.64
CA LYS A 457 -4.64 21.25 0.91
C LYS A 457 -5.77 22.19 1.35
N PRO A 458 -6.64 22.64 0.44
CA PRO A 458 -7.87 23.32 0.79
C PRO A 458 -8.72 22.49 1.76
N LEU A 459 -9.47 23.15 2.65
CA LEU A 459 -10.26 22.46 3.68
C LEU A 459 -11.33 21.55 3.11
N ASP A 460 -11.96 21.99 2.02
CA ASP A 460 -12.94 21.25 1.24
C ASP A 460 -12.37 19.94 0.63
N MET A 461 -11.04 19.83 0.55
CA MET A 461 -10.33 18.67 0.05
C MET A 461 -9.73 17.80 1.17
N ASN A 462 -9.91 18.16 2.45
CA ASN A 462 -9.50 17.33 3.57
C ASN A 462 -10.58 16.31 3.91
N SER A 463 -10.21 15.03 3.89
CA SER A 463 -11.09 13.90 4.17
C SER A 463 -10.38 12.87 5.04
N VAL A 464 -11.19 12.12 5.78
CA VAL A 464 -10.76 10.94 6.55
C VAL A 464 -11.60 9.76 6.11
N ASP A 465 -10.94 8.63 5.91
CA ASP A 465 -11.59 7.38 5.57
C ASP A 465 -11.95 6.62 6.84
N PHE A 466 -13.24 6.43 7.08
CA PHE A 466 -13.78 5.73 8.23
C PHE A 466 -14.40 4.41 7.83
N ARG A 467 -14.46 3.48 8.78
CA ARG A 467 -15.35 2.33 8.67
C ARG A 467 -16.70 2.72 9.26
N LEU A 468 -17.74 2.69 8.44
CA LEU A 468 -19.10 3.06 8.86
C LEU A 468 -19.81 1.85 9.45
N ARG A 469 -20.47 2.02 10.60
CA ARG A 469 -21.45 1.06 11.13
C ARG A 469 -22.79 1.72 11.40
N VAL A 470 -23.88 1.11 10.96
CA VAL A 470 -25.23 1.60 11.23
C VAL A 470 -25.75 0.95 12.51
N VAL A 471 -25.96 1.75 13.55
CA VAL A 471 -26.44 1.28 14.85
C VAL A 471 -27.80 1.89 15.16
N THR A 472 -28.70 1.11 15.76
CA THR A 472 -29.98 1.61 16.27
C THR A 472 -29.82 1.87 17.76
N LYS A 473 -29.85 3.13 18.19
CA LYS A 473 -29.83 3.52 19.59
C LYS A 473 -31.26 3.64 20.10
N GLY A 474 -31.54 2.97 21.21
CA GLY A 474 -32.84 2.96 21.88
C GLY A 474 -32.74 2.38 23.29
N GLY A 475 -33.70 2.70 24.16
CA GLY A 475 -33.76 2.27 25.55
C GLY A 475 -35.16 2.49 26.12
N THR A 476 -35.45 1.95 27.31
CA THR A 476 -36.77 2.06 27.95
C THR A 476 -37.14 3.53 28.15
N GLY A 477 -38.16 4.02 27.44
CA GLY A 477 -38.61 5.42 27.47
C GLY A 477 -37.96 6.37 26.45
N LEU A 478 -37.07 5.89 25.58
CA LEU A 478 -36.42 6.69 24.53
C LEU A 478 -36.92 6.32 23.13
N ILE A 479 -37.10 7.33 22.26
CA ILE A 479 -37.42 7.13 20.84
C ILE A 479 -36.22 6.45 20.17
N THR A 480 -36.46 5.32 19.49
CA THR A 480 -35.43 4.60 18.74
C THR A 480 -34.94 5.44 17.57
N GLN A 481 -33.63 5.71 17.52
CA GLN A 481 -33.00 6.47 16.45
C GLN A 481 -31.84 5.68 15.84
N LYS A 482 -31.77 5.65 14.50
CA LYS A 482 -30.61 5.11 13.77
C LYS A 482 -29.53 6.17 13.66
N VAL A 483 -28.29 5.77 13.90
CA VAL A 483 -27.09 6.61 13.78
C VAL A 483 -25.97 5.81 13.11
N CYS A 484 -25.11 6.51 12.38
CA CYS A 484 -23.92 5.92 11.79
C CYS A 484 -22.72 6.20 12.70
N GLU A 485 -22.09 5.15 13.22
CA GLU A 485 -20.85 5.22 13.98
C GLU A 485 -19.66 5.09 13.02
N LEU A 486 -18.67 5.97 13.17
CA LEU A 486 -17.48 6.05 12.32
C LEU A 486 -16.26 5.54 13.10
N TYR A 487 -15.56 4.56 12.56
CA TYR A 487 -14.40 3.92 13.19
C TYR A 487 -13.11 4.19 12.43
N VAL A 488 -12.02 4.35 13.19
CA VAL A 488 -10.63 4.48 12.71
C VAL A 488 -9.81 3.27 13.16
N GLY A 489 -8.68 3.02 12.52
CA GLY A 489 -7.76 1.96 12.92
C GLY A 489 -7.14 2.25 14.29
N GLN A 490 -6.82 1.20 15.05
CA GLN A 490 -6.17 1.26 16.37
C GLN A 490 -7.03 1.86 17.50
N LEU A 491 -8.33 2.07 17.26
CA LEU A 491 -9.30 2.52 18.27
C LEU A 491 -10.45 1.52 18.39
N ASP A 492 -10.70 1.02 19.60
CA ASP A 492 -11.77 0.04 19.88
C ASP A 492 -13.17 0.66 19.93
N THR A 493 -13.25 1.98 20.19
CA THR A 493 -14.49 2.75 20.25
C THR A 493 -14.74 3.49 18.93
N HIS A 494 -15.98 3.92 18.70
CA HIS A 494 -16.28 4.78 17.56
C HIS A 494 -15.60 6.14 17.76
N TYR A 495 -14.96 6.62 16.69
CA TYR A 495 -14.28 7.92 16.67
C TYR A 495 -15.28 9.07 16.64
N ALA A 496 -16.34 8.94 15.82
CA ALA A 496 -17.37 9.96 15.68
C ALA A 496 -18.72 9.35 15.28
N THR A 497 -19.75 10.18 15.20
CA THR A 497 -21.08 9.78 14.71
C THR A 497 -21.57 10.70 13.60
N MET A 498 -22.42 10.15 12.73
CA MET A 498 -23.09 10.84 11.63
C MET A 498 -24.58 10.49 11.62
N ASP A 499 -25.42 11.45 11.19
CA ASP A 499 -26.86 11.26 11.03
C ASP A 499 -27.16 10.16 9.99
N TYR A 500 -28.04 9.22 10.33
CA TYR A 500 -28.42 8.15 9.42
C TYR A 500 -29.26 8.66 8.25
N LYS A 501 -28.90 8.25 7.03
CA LYS A 501 -29.72 8.40 5.82
C LYS A 501 -30.05 7.03 5.26
N LYS A 502 -31.22 6.87 4.63
CA LYS A 502 -31.67 5.58 4.06
C LYS A 502 -30.65 4.97 3.08
N ALA A 503 -29.90 5.81 2.36
CA ALA A 503 -28.83 5.41 1.45
C ALA A 503 -27.60 4.78 2.15
N PHE A 504 -27.41 5.00 3.45
CA PHE A 504 -26.26 4.45 4.19
C PHE A 504 -26.47 3.02 4.66
N LYS A 505 -27.67 2.46 4.46
CA LYS A 505 -27.97 1.07 4.82
C LYS A 505 -27.02 0.08 4.12
N ASP A 506 -26.71 0.33 2.85
CA ASP A 506 -25.87 -0.54 2.03
C ASP A 506 -24.36 -0.23 2.19
N LEU A 507 -24.02 0.79 2.99
CA LEU A 507 -22.65 1.17 3.34
C LEU A 507 -22.23 0.63 4.72
N ASP A 508 -23.11 -0.11 5.40
CA ASP A 508 -22.82 -0.70 6.71
C ASP A 508 -21.64 -1.68 6.64
N GLY A 509 -20.63 -1.45 7.48
CA GLY A 509 -19.40 -2.21 7.56
C GLY A 509 -18.33 -1.84 6.53
N LYS A 510 -18.63 -0.95 5.57
CA LYS A 510 -17.73 -0.51 4.48
C LYS A 510 -16.85 0.68 4.88
N ILE A 511 -15.82 0.93 4.07
CA ILE A 511 -14.97 2.13 4.20
C ILE A 511 -15.58 3.27 3.39
N VAL A 512 -15.74 4.42 4.05
CA VAL A 512 -16.33 5.63 3.48
C VAL A 512 -15.39 6.80 3.70
N GLU A 513 -15.22 7.61 2.67
CA GLU A 513 -14.52 8.88 2.77
C GLU A 513 -15.48 9.94 3.28
N CYS A 514 -15.12 10.59 4.38
CA CYS A 514 -15.90 11.66 4.97
C CYS A 514 -15.09 12.96 5.05
N LYS A 515 -15.74 14.07 4.75
CA LYS A 515 -15.24 15.42 5.07
C LYS A 515 -15.93 15.95 6.32
N TYR A 516 -15.37 16.96 6.94
CA TYR A 516 -15.95 17.58 8.12
C TYR A 516 -16.48 18.98 7.79
N GLU A 517 -17.79 19.17 7.89
CA GLU A 517 -18.48 20.42 7.59
C GLU A 517 -19.53 20.73 8.65
N ASN A 518 -19.70 22.01 9.00
CA ASN A 518 -20.72 22.45 9.98
C ASN A 518 -20.69 21.67 11.31
N ARG A 519 -19.49 21.34 11.80
CA ARG A 519 -19.25 20.55 13.03
C ARG A 519 -19.80 19.12 12.97
N LYS A 520 -19.95 18.56 11.77
CA LYS A 520 -20.39 17.18 11.54
C LYS A 520 -19.57 16.52 10.44
N TRP A 521 -19.39 15.21 10.55
CA TRP A 521 -18.85 14.41 9.46
C TRP A 521 -19.91 14.20 8.39
N VAL A 522 -19.52 14.39 7.12
CA VAL A 522 -20.37 14.28 5.94
C VAL A 522 -19.75 13.27 4.99
N PHE A 523 -20.53 12.26 4.62
CA PHE A 523 -20.16 11.28 3.60
C PHE A 523 -19.86 11.95 2.25
N MET A 524 -18.73 11.58 1.64
CA MET A 524 -18.35 11.96 0.28
C MET A 524 -18.60 10.81 -0.69
N ARG A 525 -17.89 9.69 -0.50
CA ARG A 525 -17.96 8.51 -1.37
C ARG A 525 -17.59 7.24 -0.64
N GLU A 526 -18.00 6.11 -1.20
CA GLU A 526 -17.49 4.79 -0.81
C GLU A 526 -16.05 4.63 -1.31
N ARG A 527 -15.16 4.13 -0.46
CA ARG A 527 -13.78 3.79 -0.82
C ARG A 527 -13.67 2.30 -1.07
N THR A 528 -14.06 1.89 -2.27
CA THR A 528 -13.89 0.49 -2.73
C THR A 528 -12.42 0.13 -2.92
N ASP A 529 -11.54 1.13 -3.01
CA ASP A 529 -10.10 1.03 -3.10
C ASP A 529 -9.41 0.82 -1.74
N LYS A 530 -10.16 0.77 -0.62
CA LYS A 530 -9.58 0.59 0.72
C LYS A 530 -10.23 -0.51 1.54
N SER A 531 -9.37 -1.32 2.13
CA SER A 531 -9.77 -2.39 3.07
C SER A 531 -9.87 -1.90 4.51
N PHE A 532 -9.18 -0.82 4.87
CA PHE A 532 -9.08 -0.34 6.24
C PHE A 532 -9.37 1.17 6.32
N PRO A 533 -9.96 1.64 7.44
CA PRO A 533 -10.04 3.06 7.71
C PRO A 533 -8.65 3.64 8.02
N ASN A 534 -8.51 4.96 8.00
CA ASN A 534 -7.28 5.61 8.44
C ASN A 534 -6.93 5.22 9.88
N SER A 535 -5.64 5.22 10.20
CA SER A 535 -5.17 5.06 11.59
C SER A 535 -5.68 6.18 12.48
N TYR A 536 -5.76 5.95 13.79
CA TYR A 536 -6.11 6.98 14.76
C TYR A 536 -5.21 8.22 14.62
N ALA A 537 -3.89 8.02 14.52
CA ALA A 537 -2.92 9.11 14.36
C ALA A 537 -3.17 9.94 13.08
N THR A 538 -3.47 9.26 11.96
CA THR A 538 -3.80 9.91 10.69
C THR A 538 -5.10 10.69 10.79
N ALA A 539 -6.14 10.10 11.37
CA ALA A 539 -7.44 10.73 11.54
C ALA A 539 -7.35 11.96 12.44
N GLU A 540 -6.62 11.87 13.56
CA GLU A 540 -6.35 13.00 14.45
C GLU A 540 -5.56 14.10 13.76
N ALA A 541 -4.53 13.77 12.97
CA ALA A 541 -3.75 14.78 12.25
C ALA A 541 -4.61 15.54 11.22
N VAL A 542 -5.47 14.83 10.48
CA VAL A 542 -6.40 15.46 9.53
C VAL A 542 -7.46 16.27 10.29
N TYR A 543 -8.01 15.74 11.38
CA TYR A 543 -8.99 16.45 12.21
C TYR A 543 -8.40 17.71 12.84
N ASP A 544 -7.15 17.69 13.30
CA ASP A 544 -6.42 18.86 13.78
C ASP A 544 -6.23 19.90 12.66
N SER A 545 -5.89 19.46 11.44
CA SER A 545 -5.82 20.34 10.26
C SER A 545 -7.18 20.94 9.89
N ILE A 546 -8.28 20.27 10.18
CA ILE A 546 -9.65 20.78 9.98
C ILE A 546 -10.03 21.75 11.10
N LYS A 547 -9.71 21.43 12.35
CA LYS A 547 -10.07 22.20 13.54
C LYS A 547 -9.27 23.50 13.65
N ASN A 548 -8.00 23.46 13.26
CA ASN A 548 -7.09 24.59 13.24
C ASN A 548 -6.62 24.84 11.80
N PRO A 549 -7.53 25.27 10.91
CA PRO A 549 -7.23 25.30 9.49
C PRO A 549 -6.24 26.38 9.14
N ILE A 550 -5.26 26.00 8.31
CA ILE A 550 -4.52 26.97 7.52
C ILE A 550 -5.41 27.36 6.35
N THR A 551 -6.19 28.43 6.52
CA THR A 551 -7.02 28.94 5.43
C THR A 551 -6.15 29.43 4.28
N LYS A 552 -6.75 29.54 3.09
CA LYS A 552 -6.07 30.10 1.92
C LYS A 552 -5.53 31.50 2.25
N GLU A 553 -6.32 32.32 2.91
CA GLU A 553 -5.96 33.69 3.30
C GLU A 553 -4.78 33.70 4.28
N TYR A 554 -4.81 32.83 5.29
CA TYR A 554 -3.74 32.72 6.28
C TYR A 554 -2.44 32.22 5.66
N LEU A 555 -2.52 31.25 4.74
CA LEU A 555 -1.37 30.80 3.95
C LEU A 555 -0.78 31.95 3.15
N LEU A 556 -1.62 32.69 2.41
CA LEU A 556 -1.17 33.75 1.53
C LEU A 556 -0.47 34.88 2.30
N GLN A 557 -0.95 35.22 3.49
CA GLN A 557 -0.27 36.18 4.38
C GLN A 557 1.18 35.79 4.68
N HIS A 558 1.47 34.51 4.89
CA HIS A 558 2.83 34.02 5.20
C HIS A 558 3.71 33.90 3.96
N THR A 559 3.11 33.83 2.77
CA THR A 559 3.85 33.73 1.50
C THR A 559 4.11 35.08 0.83
N GLU A 560 3.31 36.11 1.16
CA GLU A 560 3.43 37.46 0.60
C GLU A 560 4.48 38.32 1.33
N THR A 561 4.76 38.02 2.60
CA THR A 561 5.71 38.79 3.44
C THR A 561 7.19 38.56 3.12
N ASP A 562 7.54 37.54 2.34
CA ASP A 562 8.94 37.10 2.16
C ASP A 562 9.65 37.75 0.95
N ALA A 563 9.07 38.81 0.37
CA ALA A 563 9.70 39.58 -0.70
C ALA A 563 10.97 40.35 -0.24
N ASP A 564 11.10 40.64 1.07
CA ASP A 564 12.11 41.56 1.60
C ASP A 564 13.31 40.89 2.33
N ARG A 565 13.47 39.56 2.25
CA ARG A 565 14.55 38.84 2.98
C ARG A 565 15.52 38.03 2.13
N MET A 566 15.41 38.04 0.80
CA MET A 566 16.53 37.60 -0.04
C MET A 566 17.56 38.73 -0.15
N PRO A 567 18.86 38.50 0.11
CA PRO A 567 19.87 39.51 -0.18
C PRO A 567 19.77 39.87 -1.66
N HIS A 568 19.75 41.18 -1.94
CA HIS A 568 19.78 41.69 -3.31
C HIS A 568 20.83 40.94 -4.13
N PRO A 569 20.54 40.55 -5.39
CA PRO A 569 21.58 40.08 -6.29
C PRO A 569 22.69 41.12 -6.27
N SER A 570 23.91 40.70 -5.94
CA SER A 570 25.07 41.59 -6.01
C SER A 570 25.02 42.24 -7.39
N LYS A 571 24.88 43.57 -7.45
CA LYS A 571 25.06 44.32 -8.69
C LYS A 571 26.48 43.99 -9.14
N ARG A 572 26.64 43.00 -10.02
CA ARG A 572 27.84 42.85 -10.82
C ARG A 572 27.99 44.19 -11.51
N ALA A 573 29.01 44.94 -11.11
CA ALA A 573 29.43 46.14 -11.79
C ALA A 573 29.49 45.83 -13.29
N ARG A 574 28.71 46.57 -14.07
CA ARG A 574 28.93 46.61 -15.51
C ARG A 574 30.22 47.41 -15.69
N ARG A 575 31.24 46.69 -16.18
CA ARG A 575 32.59 47.12 -16.58
C ARG A 575 33.57 47.34 -15.43
#